data_AF-A0ABD0WE04-F1
#
_entry.id   AF-A0ABD0WE04-F1
#
_cell.length_a   1.000
_cell.length_b   1.000
_cell.length_c   1.000
_cell.angle_alpha   90.00
_cell.angle_beta   90.00
_cell.angle_gamma   90.00
#
_symmetry.space_group_name_H-M   'P 1'
#
loop_
_entity.id
_entity.type
_entity.pdbx_description
1 polymer ?
#
loop_
_entity_poly.entity_id
_entity_poly.type
_entity_poly.pdbx_seq_one_letter_code
_entity_poly.pdbx_strand_id
1 'polypeptide(L)'
;MHSQGEVIACLEKGLVREAEEQPGAYTIKEECKKAIMRVAELSSDDFHLDRYLYFSCREDRERFCEKVPAGEGRVYNCLFNHKFEEAISERCREALTTRQKLIAQDYKVSYSLAKACKSDLRKYRAAAWTPTCPEPAGPPLLPAPVSGVCCPQRSYSEW
;
A
#
# COMPACT_ATOMS: atom_id res chain seq x y z
N MET A 1 -2.35 -16.13 22.19
CA MET A 1 -3.43 -16.57 21.28
C MET A 1 -3.59 -15.48 20.25
N HIS A 2 -3.15 -15.69 19.01
CA HIS A 2 -3.26 -14.69 17.92
C HIS A 2 -4.50 -15.00 17.08
N SER A 3 -5.30 -13.98 16.77
CA SER A 3 -6.38 -14.11 15.78
C SER A 3 -5.83 -14.14 14.36
N GLN A 4 -6.58 -14.68 13.40
CA GLN A 4 -6.16 -14.74 11.98
C GLN A 4 -5.74 -13.36 11.45
N GLY A 5 -6.46 -12.29 11.82
CA GLY A 5 -6.13 -10.92 11.41
C GLY A 5 -4.82 -10.39 12.01
N GLU A 6 -4.52 -10.71 13.27
CA GLU A 6 -3.27 -10.30 13.92
C GLU A 6 -2.04 -11.00 13.32
N VAL A 7 -2.19 -12.26 12.90
CA VAL A 7 -1.11 -12.99 12.22
C VAL A 7 -0.80 -12.35 10.87
N ILE A 8 -1.82 -12.06 10.06
CA ILE A 8 -1.63 -11.39 8.76
C ILE A 8 -0.99 -10.01 8.94
N ALA A 9 -1.48 -9.20 9.88
CA ALA A 9 -0.90 -7.89 10.18
C ALA A 9 0.56 -7.98 10.65
N CYS A 10 0.92 -9.02 11.42
CA CYS A 10 2.30 -9.26 11.83
C CYS A 10 3.20 -9.58 10.63
N LEU A 11 2.73 -10.43 9.71
CA LEU A 11 3.45 -10.79 8.49
C LEU A 11 3.61 -9.59 7.55
N GLU A 12 2.57 -8.77 7.38
CA GLU A 12 2.62 -7.51 6.63
C GLU A 12 3.63 -6.53 7.22
N LYS A 13 3.64 -6.35 8.55
CA LYS A 13 4.66 -5.55 9.24
C LYS A 13 6.06 -6.14 9.01
N GLY A 14 6.22 -7.46 9.02
CA GLY A 14 7.48 -8.13 8.70
C GLY A 14 7.97 -7.81 7.29
N LEU A 15 7.08 -7.88 6.29
CA LEU A 15 7.38 -7.53 4.90
C LEU A 15 7.83 -6.07 4.76
N VAL A 16 7.15 -5.15 5.45
CA VAL A 16 7.53 -3.74 5.49
C VAL A 16 8.90 -3.53 6.09
N ARG A 17 9.19 -4.17 7.23
CA ARG A 17 10.50 -4.05 7.89
C ARG A 17 11.64 -4.62 7.06
N GLU A 18 11.40 -5.72 6.35
CA GLU A 18 12.36 -6.29 5.42
C GLU A 18 12.64 -5.35 4.23
N ALA A 19 11.59 -4.76 3.64
CA ALA A 19 11.74 -3.80 2.53
C ALA A 19 12.43 -2.50 2.95
N GLU A 20 12.30 -2.09 4.21
CA GLU A 20 12.97 -0.92 4.79
C GLU A 20 14.39 -1.24 5.31
N GLU A 21 14.91 -2.46 5.09
CA GLU A 21 16.22 -2.92 5.56
C GLU A 21 16.45 -2.69 7.07
N GLN A 22 15.37 -2.81 7.87
CA GLN A 22 15.46 -2.52 9.29
C GLN A 22 16.34 -3.54 10.03
N PRO A 23 17.10 -3.11 11.06
CA PRO A 23 17.87 -4.02 11.90
C PRO A 23 16.97 -5.10 12.52
N GLY A 24 17.38 -6.37 12.38
CA GLY A 24 16.63 -7.51 12.88
C GLY A 24 15.36 -7.87 12.09
N ALA A 25 15.21 -7.38 10.86
CA ALA A 25 14.19 -7.88 9.95
C ALA A 25 14.48 -9.33 9.56
N TYR A 26 13.45 -10.17 9.58
CA TYR A 26 13.53 -11.55 9.11
C TYR A 26 13.34 -11.60 7.60
N THR A 27 14.16 -12.39 6.90
CA THR A 27 14.01 -12.62 5.46
C THR A 27 12.82 -13.54 5.18
N ILE A 28 11.73 -12.98 4.65
CA ILE A 28 10.54 -13.76 4.27
C ILE A 28 10.78 -14.40 2.90
N LYS A 29 10.46 -15.69 2.76
CA LYS A 29 10.54 -16.39 1.47
C LYS A 29 9.64 -15.71 0.43
N GLU A 30 10.11 -15.64 -0.81
CA GLU A 30 9.43 -14.95 -1.91
C GLU A 30 8.00 -15.45 -2.15
N GLU A 31 7.76 -16.76 -2.03
CA GLU A 31 6.42 -17.36 -2.12
C GLU A 31 5.47 -16.83 -1.04
N CYS A 32 5.98 -16.67 0.18
CA CYS A 32 5.23 -16.13 1.30
C CYS A 32 4.97 -14.63 1.10
N LYS A 33 5.96 -13.86 0.61
CA LYS A 33 5.78 -12.45 0.25
C LYS A 33 4.64 -12.26 -0.75
N LYS A 34 4.62 -13.06 -1.82
CA LYS A 34 3.56 -13.04 -2.84
C LYS A 34 2.19 -13.38 -2.25
N ALA A 35 2.12 -14.37 -1.36
CA ALA A 35 0.87 -14.75 -0.71
C ALA A 35 0.34 -13.62 0.21
N ILE A 36 1.22 -13.01 1.01
CA ILE A 36 0.88 -11.87 1.88
C ILE A 36 0.37 -10.69 1.04
N MET A 37 1.11 -10.32 -0.02
CA MET A 37 0.70 -9.24 -0.92
C MET A 37 -0.61 -9.55 -1.65
N ARG A 38 -0.87 -10.82 -1.97
CA ARG A 38 -2.14 -11.24 -2.56
C ARG A 38 -3.31 -11.08 -1.58
N VAL A 39 -3.11 -11.39 -0.30
CA VAL A 39 -4.12 -11.15 0.73
C VAL A 39 -4.38 -9.65 0.90
N ALA A 40 -3.32 -8.83 0.87
CA ALA A 40 -3.44 -7.38 0.93
C ALA A 40 -4.18 -6.80 -0.29
N GLU A 41 -3.93 -7.30 -1.50
CA GLU A 41 -4.67 -6.96 -2.72
C GLU A 41 -6.15 -7.35 -2.61
N LEU A 42 -6.46 -8.59 -2.23
CA LEU A 42 -7.84 -9.10 -2.16
C LEU A 42 -8.68 -8.38 -1.09
N SER A 43 -8.04 -7.88 -0.04
CA SER A 43 -8.71 -7.10 1.02
C SER A 43 -8.83 -5.61 0.70
N SER A 44 -8.31 -5.13 -0.42
CA SER A 44 -8.20 -3.69 -0.71
C SER A 44 -9.47 -2.99 -1.16
N ASP A 45 -10.47 -3.74 -1.62
CA ASP A 45 -11.73 -3.18 -2.13
C ASP A 45 -12.62 -2.67 -0.99
N ASP A 46 -12.77 -3.47 0.07
CA ASP A 46 -13.63 -3.14 1.21
C ASP A 46 -12.86 -3.33 2.52
N PHE A 47 -12.84 -2.30 3.37
CA PHE A 47 -12.16 -2.34 4.66
C PHE A 47 -12.70 -3.43 5.61
N HIS A 48 -13.93 -3.92 5.40
CA HIS A 48 -14.48 -5.05 6.15
C HIS A 48 -13.74 -6.37 5.86
N LEU A 49 -13.09 -6.49 4.69
CA LEU A 49 -12.30 -7.66 4.29
C LEU A 49 -10.92 -7.67 4.96
N ASP A 50 -10.39 -6.50 5.30
CA ASP A 50 -9.18 -6.35 6.11
C ASP A 50 -9.55 -6.40 7.60
N ARG A 51 -9.52 -7.62 8.16
CA ARG A 51 -9.93 -7.85 9.55
C ARG A 51 -9.13 -6.99 10.54
N TYR A 52 -7.82 -6.82 10.33
CA TYR A 52 -6.99 -6.04 11.26
C TYR A 52 -7.30 -4.56 11.16
N LEU A 53 -7.42 -4.02 9.94
CA LEU A 53 -7.80 -2.62 9.70
C LEU A 53 -9.19 -2.33 10.25
N TYR A 54 -10.17 -3.20 10.01
CA TYR A 54 -11.55 -3.06 10.51
C TYR A 54 -11.58 -2.87 12.03
N PHE A 55 -10.96 -3.79 12.80
CA PHE A 55 -10.97 -3.67 14.26
C PHE A 55 -10.11 -2.50 14.77
N SER A 56 -9.09 -2.10 14.02
CA SER A 56 -8.22 -0.98 14.38
C SER A 56 -8.87 0.37 14.13
N CYS A 57 -9.73 0.48 13.11
CA CYS A 57 -10.29 1.74 12.63
C CYS A 57 -11.82 1.85 12.75
N ARG A 58 -12.54 0.86 13.30
CA ARG A 58 -14.02 0.88 13.35
C ARG A 58 -14.59 2.15 14.00
N GLU A 59 -14.03 2.61 15.11
CA GLU A 59 -14.50 3.81 15.80
C GLU A 59 -14.13 5.08 15.04
N ASP A 60 -12.94 5.13 14.45
CA ASP A 60 -12.49 6.23 13.59
C ASP A 60 -13.36 6.30 12.31
N ARG A 61 -13.76 5.16 11.76
CA ARG A 61 -14.68 5.09 10.61
C ARG A 61 -16.04 5.70 10.94
N GLU A 62 -16.60 5.41 12.12
CA GLU A 62 -17.85 6.03 12.56
C GLU A 62 -17.68 7.54 12.81
N ARG A 63 -16.52 7.98 13.31
CA ARG A 63 -16.28 9.40 13.61
C ARG A 63 -16.07 10.26 12.37
N PHE A 64 -15.25 9.80 11.43
CA PHE A 64 -14.80 10.61 10.29
C PHE A 64 -15.53 10.25 8.99
N CYS A 65 -15.92 8.99 8.83
CA CYS A 65 -16.30 8.40 7.54
C CYS A 65 -17.68 7.72 7.58
N GLU A 66 -18.57 8.10 8.51
CA GLU A 66 -19.87 7.45 8.74
C GLU A 66 -20.69 7.30 7.45
N LYS A 67 -20.73 8.37 6.66
CA LYS A 67 -21.50 8.50 5.41
C LYS A 67 -20.79 7.91 4.19
N VAL A 68 -19.55 7.43 4.35
CA VAL A 68 -18.77 6.88 3.24
C VAL A 68 -19.21 5.42 3.02
N PRO A 69 -19.74 5.08 1.83
CA PRO A 69 -20.14 3.71 1.54
C PRO A 69 -18.91 2.82 1.35
N ALA A 70 -18.97 1.61 1.91
CA ALA A 70 -17.94 0.59 1.78
C ALA A 70 -17.74 0.13 0.33
N GLY A 71 -16.59 -0.48 0.04
CA GLY A 71 -16.16 -0.83 -1.32
C GLY A 71 -15.37 0.27 -2.04
N GLU A 72 -14.75 -0.13 -3.14
CA GLU A 72 -13.88 0.67 -4.01
C GLU A 72 -12.70 1.37 -3.31
N GLY A 73 -12.30 0.88 -2.14
CA GLY A 73 -11.27 1.48 -1.29
C GLY A 73 -11.67 2.84 -0.69
N ARG A 74 -12.95 3.25 -0.78
CA ARG A 74 -13.38 4.61 -0.37
C ARG A 74 -13.20 4.85 1.13
N VAL A 75 -13.53 3.88 1.96
CA VAL A 75 -13.38 3.99 3.42
C VAL A 75 -11.91 4.12 3.80
N TYR A 76 -11.02 3.32 3.19
CA TYR A 76 -9.58 3.46 3.39
C TYR A 76 -9.09 4.86 3.02
N ASN A 77 -9.46 5.38 1.85
CA ASN A 77 -9.04 6.72 1.41
C ASN A 77 -9.56 7.81 2.35
N CYS A 78 -10.80 7.70 2.84
CA CYS A 78 -11.34 8.62 3.83
C CYS A 78 -10.52 8.60 5.13
N LEU A 79 -10.34 7.42 5.73
CA LEU A 79 -9.55 7.25 6.95
C LEU A 79 -8.10 7.76 6.76
N PHE A 80 -7.51 7.52 5.58
CA PHE A 80 -6.18 7.97 5.24
C PHE A 80 -6.05 9.50 5.19
N ASN A 81 -7.07 10.19 4.69
CA ASN A 81 -7.10 11.66 4.69
C ASN A 81 -7.16 12.26 6.10
N HIS A 82 -7.74 11.54 7.06
CA HIS A 82 -7.81 11.94 8.47
C HIS A 82 -6.66 11.37 9.33
N LYS A 83 -5.70 10.66 8.72
CA LYS A 83 -4.63 9.90 9.41
C LYS A 83 -3.78 10.72 10.39
N PHE A 84 -3.60 12.01 10.12
CA PHE A 84 -2.75 12.89 10.91
C PHE A 84 -3.53 13.76 11.90
N GLU A 85 -4.85 13.60 11.98
CA GLU A 85 -5.65 14.30 12.99
C GLU A 85 -5.37 13.72 14.38
N GLU A 86 -5.39 14.57 15.40
CA GLU A 86 -5.19 14.15 16.80
C GLU A 86 -6.29 13.19 17.27
N ALA A 87 -7.50 13.34 16.73
CA ALA A 87 -8.65 12.56 17.09
C ALA A 87 -8.66 11.15 16.49
N ILE A 88 -7.73 10.80 15.58
CA ILE A 88 -7.63 9.41 15.08
C ILE A 88 -6.90 8.54 16.11
N SER A 89 -7.38 7.32 16.33
CA SER A 89 -6.71 6.39 17.22
C SER A 89 -5.32 6.00 16.70
N GLU A 90 -4.36 5.83 17.62
CA GLU A 90 -3.00 5.40 17.25
C GLU A 90 -3.01 4.03 16.56
N ARG A 91 -3.88 3.13 17.01
CA ARG A 91 -4.05 1.81 16.41
C ARG A 91 -4.50 1.90 14.95
N CYS A 92 -5.45 2.77 14.64
CA CYS A 92 -5.86 3.00 13.25
C CYS A 92 -4.74 3.65 12.43
N ARG A 93 -4.06 4.66 13.00
CA ARG A 93 -2.93 5.35 12.36
C ARG A 93 -1.81 4.39 11.98
N GLU A 94 -1.46 3.45 12.86
CA GLU A 94 -0.47 2.40 12.59
C GLU A 94 -0.93 1.44 11.48
N ALA A 95 -2.20 1.02 11.51
CA ALA A 95 -2.77 0.14 10.49
C ALA A 95 -2.76 0.81 9.11
N LEU A 96 -3.21 2.07 9.03
CA LEU A 96 -3.15 2.88 7.82
C LEU A 96 -1.71 3.08 7.33
N THR A 97 -0.75 3.29 8.24
CA THR A 97 0.67 3.43 7.89
C THR A 97 1.24 2.14 7.31
N THR A 98 0.94 0.99 7.93
CA THR A 98 1.38 -0.31 7.44
C THR A 98 0.86 -0.54 6.03
N ARG A 99 -0.45 -0.30 5.82
CA ARG A 99 -1.09 -0.46 4.52
C ARG A 99 -0.55 0.52 3.47
N GLN A 100 -0.29 1.78 3.83
CA GLN A 100 0.39 2.75 2.97
C GLN A 100 1.74 2.23 2.48
N LYS A 101 2.55 1.64 3.37
CA LYS A 101 3.85 1.07 3.02
C LYS A 101 3.72 -0.16 2.11
N LEU A 102 2.71 -1.00 2.28
CA LEU A 102 2.42 -2.11 1.34
C LEU A 102 2.01 -1.60 -0.05
N ILE A 103 1.19 -0.54 -0.13
CA ILE A 103 0.80 0.09 -1.41
C ILE A 103 2.03 0.64 -2.13
N ALA A 104 3.00 1.19 -1.40
CA ALA A 104 4.25 1.66 -1.97
C ALA A 104 5.12 0.52 -2.55
N GLN A 105 4.93 -0.73 -2.07
CA GLN A 105 5.62 -1.91 -2.61
C GLN A 105 4.92 -2.49 -3.85
N ASP A 106 3.59 -2.62 -3.84
CA ASP A 106 2.81 -3.00 -5.03
C ASP A 106 1.50 -2.19 -5.07
N TYR A 107 1.32 -1.42 -6.15
CA TYR A 107 0.13 -0.60 -6.38
C TYR A 107 -1.17 -1.41 -6.35
N LYS A 108 -1.12 -2.73 -6.62
CA LYS A 108 -2.30 -3.61 -6.58
C LYS A 108 -2.95 -3.69 -5.20
N VAL A 109 -2.19 -3.39 -4.13
CA VAL A 109 -2.72 -3.35 -2.76
C VAL A 109 -3.69 -2.18 -2.55
N SER A 110 -3.77 -1.24 -3.51
CA SER A 110 -4.77 -0.20 -3.57
C SER A 110 -5.76 -0.45 -4.71
N TYR A 111 -6.99 -0.84 -4.36
CA TYR A 111 -8.06 -1.02 -5.35
C TYR A 111 -8.32 0.26 -6.14
N SER A 112 -8.42 1.42 -5.48
CA SER A 112 -8.71 2.70 -6.12
C SER A 112 -7.62 3.07 -7.14
N LEU A 113 -6.34 2.84 -6.80
CA LEU A 113 -5.22 3.09 -7.71
C LEU A 113 -5.22 2.10 -8.88
N ALA A 114 -5.33 0.80 -8.60
CA ALA A 114 -5.37 -0.23 -9.64
C ALA A 114 -6.53 -0.04 -10.63
N LYS A 115 -7.69 0.43 -10.12
CA LYS A 115 -8.86 0.76 -10.95
C LYS A 115 -8.63 2.02 -11.78
N ALA A 116 -8.12 3.10 -11.17
CA ALA A 116 -7.88 4.37 -11.85
C ALA A 116 -6.82 4.24 -12.96
N CYS A 117 -5.71 3.56 -12.67
CA CYS A 117 -4.60 3.39 -13.61
C CYS A 117 -4.79 2.21 -14.58
N LYS A 118 -5.97 1.56 -14.61
CA LYS A 118 -6.19 0.33 -15.40
C LYS A 118 -5.84 0.49 -16.89
N SER A 119 -6.14 1.63 -17.50
CA SER A 119 -5.79 1.91 -18.91
C SER A 119 -4.29 2.07 -19.10
N ASP A 120 -3.64 2.83 -18.23
CA ASP A 120 -2.22 3.16 -18.31
C ASP A 120 -1.38 1.91 -18.06
N LEU A 121 -1.78 1.09 -17.09
CA LEU A 121 -1.15 -0.19 -16.82
C LEU A 121 -1.24 -1.14 -18.03
N ARG A 122 -2.33 -1.13 -18.79
CA ARG A 122 -2.41 -1.91 -20.04
C ARG A 122 -1.49 -1.34 -21.12
N LYS A 123 -1.45 -0.01 -21.25
CA LYS A 123 -0.66 0.69 -22.25
C LYS A 123 0.85 0.49 -22.02
N TYR A 124 1.29 0.62 -20.78
CA TYR A 124 2.70 0.56 -20.40
C TYR A 124 3.17 -0.85 -19.99
N ARG A 125 2.27 -1.84 -19.82
CA ARG A 125 2.66 -3.26 -19.67
C ARG A 125 3.33 -3.85 -20.91
N ALA A 126 3.06 -3.31 -22.09
CA ALA A 126 3.59 -3.80 -23.36
C ALA A 126 4.88 -3.07 -23.79
N ALA A 127 5.23 -1.95 -23.15
CA ALA A 127 6.52 -1.34 -23.33
C ALA A 127 7.51 -2.09 -22.43
N ALA A 128 8.32 -2.95 -23.05
CA ALA A 128 9.53 -3.46 -22.42
C ALA A 128 10.28 -2.28 -21.77
N TRP A 129 10.73 -2.50 -20.54
CA TRP A 129 11.66 -1.65 -19.79
C TRP A 129 12.57 -0.82 -20.72
N THR A 130 12.21 0.43 -20.95
CA THR A 130 13.14 1.45 -21.44
C THR A 130 13.51 2.36 -20.28
N PRO A 131 14.77 2.86 -20.18
CA PRO A 131 15.24 3.64 -19.03
C PRO A 131 14.51 4.96 -18.77
N THR A 132 13.55 5.34 -19.62
CA THR A 132 12.78 6.56 -19.51
C THR A 132 11.30 6.21 -19.35
N CYS A 133 10.71 6.60 -18.22
CA CYS A 133 9.26 6.70 -18.10
C CYS A 133 8.79 7.71 -19.15
N PRO A 134 7.85 7.37 -20.05
CA PRO A 134 7.26 8.35 -20.96
C PRO A 134 6.55 9.41 -20.14
N GLU A 135 7.00 10.67 -20.21
CA GLU A 135 6.28 11.79 -19.60
C GLU A 135 4.86 11.84 -20.18
N PRO A 136 3.80 11.99 -19.36
CA PRO A 136 2.48 12.26 -19.88
C PRO A 136 2.49 13.65 -20.55
N ALA A 137 1.88 13.75 -21.73
CA ALA A 137 1.68 14.99 -22.46
C ALA A 137 0.68 15.93 -21.73
N GLY A 138 1.11 16.51 -20.61
CA GLY A 138 0.36 17.48 -19.81
C GLY A 138 1.29 18.59 -19.28
N PRO A 139 0.77 19.80 -18.99
CA PRO A 139 1.58 20.89 -18.49
C PRO A 139 2.18 20.56 -17.11
N PRO A 140 3.41 21.04 -16.82
CA PRO A 140 4.21 20.58 -15.70
C PRO A 140 3.59 20.99 -14.36
N LEU A 141 3.29 20.00 -13.51
CA LEU A 141 2.96 20.23 -12.10
C LEU A 141 4.19 19.95 -11.23
N LEU A 142 4.94 21.01 -10.97
CA LEU A 142 5.80 21.30 -9.81
C LEU A 142 6.92 20.29 -9.41
N PRO A 143 8.01 20.76 -8.78
CA PRO A 143 9.15 19.92 -8.43
C PRO A 143 8.83 19.03 -7.21
N ALA A 144 8.87 17.72 -7.38
CA ALA A 144 8.82 16.77 -6.28
C ALA A 144 10.23 16.59 -5.67
N PRO A 145 10.41 16.71 -4.34
CA PRO A 145 11.63 16.28 -3.68
C PRO A 145 11.60 14.76 -3.43
N VAL A 146 12.59 14.09 -4.02
CA VAL A 146 13.29 12.86 -3.62
C VAL A 146 12.64 11.83 -2.69
N SER A 147 12.44 10.64 -3.27
CA SER A 147 12.90 9.31 -2.79
C SER A 147 11.79 8.26 -2.79
N GLY A 148 11.80 7.38 -3.80
CA GLY A 148 10.91 6.21 -3.82
C GLY A 148 10.60 5.62 -5.18
N VAL A 149 11.64 5.15 -5.89
CA VAL A 149 11.61 4.04 -6.86
C VAL A 149 10.66 4.13 -8.07
N CYS A 150 11.24 4.51 -9.21
CA CYS A 150 10.98 3.83 -10.48
C CYS A 150 12.33 3.63 -11.23
N CYS A 151 13.26 2.90 -10.62
CA CYS A 151 14.41 2.27 -11.27
C CYS A 151 15.15 1.36 -10.26
N PRO A 152 15.26 0.03 -10.44
CA PRO A 152 16.21 -0.80 -9.73
C PRO A 152 17.56 -0.61 -10.43
N GLN A 153 18.44 0.21 -9.86
CA GLN A 153 19.85 0.07 -10.16
C GLN A 153 20.41 -1.12 -9.38
N ARG A 154 20.66 -2.24 -10.06
CA ARG A 154 21.84 -3.05 -9.74
C ARG A 154 22.28 -3.95 -10.90
N SER A 155 23.25 -3.47 -11.67
CA SER A 155 24.40 -4.29 -12.08
C SER A 155 25.55 -3.36 -12.49
N TYR A 156 26.58 -3.26 -11.64
CA TYR A 156 27.92 -2.96 -12.12
C TYR A 156 28.79 -4.14 -11.71
N SER A 157 28.90 -5.09 -12.63
CA SER A 157 30.06 -5.95 -12.74
C SER A 157 30.91 -5.36 -13.87
N GLU A 158 32.18 -5.16 -13.56
CA GLU A 158 33.32 -4.98 -14.48
C GLU A 158 33.60 -3.56 -15.03
N TRP A 159 34.87 -3.19 -14.81
CA TRP A 159 35.67 -2.03 -15.24
C TRP A 159 35.56 -0.73 -14.43
#